data_AF-A0AAC9VMF3-F1
#
_entry.id   AF-A0AAC9VMF3-F1
#
_cell.length_a   1.000
_cell.length_b   1.000
_cell.length_c   1.000
_cell.angle_alpha   90.00
_cell.angle_beta   90.00
_cell.angle_gamma   90.00
#
_symmetry.space_group_name_H-M   'P 1'
#
loop_
_entity.id
_entity.type
_entity.pdbx_description
1 polymer ?
#
loop_
_entity_poly.entity_id
_entity_poly.type
_entity_poly.pdbx_seq_one_letter_code
_entity_poly.pdbx_strand_id
1 'polypeptide(L)'
;MSYSVDFRQKVLKIREKEGLSIKQTAQCFHVGTASITRGLKLIEPAPCSSRRRKIDKEAFIKEVEQYPDAYQRERAARFGVYPKAIW
;
A
#
# COMPACT_ATOMS: atom_id res chain seq x y z
N MET A 1 -7.08 -1.54 -4.64
CA MET A 1 -8.47 -1.40 -4.13
C MET A 1 -8.39 -1.00 -2.68
N SER A 2 -9.13 0.01 -2.26
CA SER A 2 -9.10 0.50 -0.87
C SER A 2 -9.97 -0.31 0.08
N TYR A 3 -10.94 -1.09 -0.42
CA TYR A 3 -11.81 -1.93 0.40
C TYR A 3 -11.05 -3.08 1.06
N SER A 4 -11.45 -3.45 2.29
CA SER A 4 -10.89 -4.61 3.00
C SER A 4 -11.12 -5.92 2.24
N VAL A 5 -10.30 -6.92 2.54
CA VAL A 5 -10.40 -8.27 1.98
C VAL A 5 -11.76 -8.91 2.33
N ASP A 6 -12.17 -8.78 3.59
CA ASP A 6 -13.43 -9.35 4.09
C ASP A 6 -14.65 -8.81 3.33
N PHE A 7 -14.64 -7.51 3.04
CA PHE A 7 -15.69 -6.87 2.25
C PHE A 7 -15.74 -7.45 0.83
N ARG A 8 -14.59 -7.61 0.16
CA ARG A 8 -14.53 -8.20 -1.18
C ARG A 8 -15.07 -9.62 -1.18
N GLN A 9 -14.68 -10.43 -0.20
CA GLN A 9 -15.18 -11.81 -0.06
C GLN A 9 -16.70 -11.83 0.15
N LYS A 10 -17.24 -10.93 0.98
CA LYS A 10 -18.68 -10.83 1.24
C LYS A 10 -19.45 -10.47 -0.04
N VAL A 11 -18.97 -9.48 -0.80
CA VAL A 11 -19.60 -9.06 -2.07
C VAL A 11 -19.61 -10.20 -3.09
N LEU A 12 -18.50 -10.94 -3.21
CA LEU A 12 -18.42 -12.09 -4.13
C LEU A 12 -19.35 -13.24 -3.70
N LYS A 13 -19.39 -13.57 -2.41
CA LYS A 13 -20.30 -14.59 -1.85
C LYS A 13 -21.77 -14.26 -2.11
N ILE A 14 -22.17 -13.00 -1.92
CA ILE A 14 -23.57 -12.57 -2.14
C ILE A 14 -23.89 -12.61 -3.64
N ARG A 15 -22.97 -12.15 -4.49
CA ARG A 15 -23.13 -12.23 -5.94
C ARG A 15 -23.33 -13.66 -6.44
N GLU A 16 -22.55 -14.62 -5.94
CA GLU A 16 -22.68 -16.03 -6.31
C GLU A 16 -23.99 -16.65 -5.81
N LYS A 17 -24.40 -16.32 -4.58
CA LYS A 17 -25.66 -16.79 -3.98
C LYS A 17 -26.89 -16.28 -4.73
N GLU A 18 -26.89 -15.02 -5.13
CA GLU A 18 -28.06 -14.36 -5.75
C GLU A 18 -28.01 -14.39 -7.29
N GLY A 19 -26.94 -14.91 -7.89
CA GLY A 19 -26.77 -14.98 -9.35
C GLY A 19 -26.68 -13.60 -10.03
N LEU A 20 -26.25 -12.57 -9.30
CA LEU A 20 -26.28 -11.18 -9.77
C LEU A 20 -25.25 -10.88 -10.86
N SER A 21 -25.65 -10.03 -11.81
CA SER A 21 -24.72 -9.42 -12.76
C SER A 21 -23.77 -8.44 -12.06
N ILE A 22 -22.57 -8.25 -12.60
CA ILE A 22 -21.55 -7.32 -12.08
C ILE A 22 -22.12 -5.91 -11.91
N LYS A 23 -22.97 -5.45 -12.83
CA LYS A 23 -23.61 -4.13 -12.74
C LYS A 23 -24.61 -4.05 -11.59
N GLN A 24 -25.41 -5.10 -11.38
CA GLN A 24 -26.38 -5.15 -10.29
C GLN A 24 -25.67 -5.21 -8.95
N THR A 25 -24.65 -6.06 -8.81
CA THR A 25 -23.81 -6.10 -7.60
C THR A 25 -23.16 -4.75 -7.31
N ALA A 26 -22.65 -4.06 -8.34
CA ALA A 26 -22.09 -2.71 -8.21
C ALA A 26 -23.11 -1.70 -7.65
N GLN A 27 -24.35 -1.76 -8.13
CA GLN A 27 -25.44 -0.92 -7.63
C GLN A 27 -25.84 -1.28 -6.19
N CYS A 28 -26.03 -2.57 -5.88
CA CYS A 28 -26.41 -3.03 -4.54
C CYS A 28 -25.39 -2.58 -3.47
N PHE A 29 -24.10 -2.77 -3.74
CA PHE A 29 -23.05 -2.44 -2.79
C PHE A 29 -22.50 -1.02 -2.92
N HIS A 30 -23.00 -0.23 -3.88
CA HIS A 30 -22.52 1.12 -4.17
C HIS A 30 -21.00 1.16 -4.45
N VAL A 31 -20.52 0.18 -5.22
CA VAL A 31 -19.10 0.02 -5.58
C VAL A 31 -18.95 0.11 -7.09
N GLY A 32 -17.86 0.70 -7.58
CA GLY A 32 -17.56 0.71 -9.01
C GLY A 32 -17.44 -0.71 -9.60
N THR A 33 -17.99 -0.93 -10.79
CA THR A 33 -17.95 -2.22 -11.51
C THR A 33 -16.52 -2.76 -11.68
N ALA A 34 -15.55 -1.87 -11.91
CA ALA A 34 -14.13 -2.21 -12.02
C ALA A 34 -13.55 -2.83 -10.73
N SER A 35 -14.09 -2.51 -9.56
CA SER A 35 -13.63 -3.10 -8.30
C SER A 35 -14.11 -4.54 -8.15
N ILE A 36 -15.31 -4.86 -8.63
CA ILE A 36 -15.85 -6.23 -8.62
C ILE A 36 -15.09 -7.10 -9.61
N THR A 37 -14.84 -6.59 -10.83
CA THR A 37 -14.05 -7.33 -11.82
C THR A 37 -12.61 -7.57 -11.38
N ARG A 38 -11.99 -6.61 -10.66
CA ARG A 38 -10.68 -6.80 -10.04
C ARG A 38 -10.74 -7.83 -8.91
N GLY A 39 -11.75 -7.78 -8.04
CA GLY A 39 -11.96 -8.74 -6.96
C GLY A 39 -12.13 -10.18 -7.45
N LEU A 40 -12.76 -10.38 -8.62
CA LEU A 40 -12.87 -11.69 -9.27
C LEU A 40 -11.52 -12.23 -9.75
N LYS A 41 -10.58 -11.35 -10.12
CA LYS A 41 -9.23 -11.76 -10.54
C LYS A 41 -8.29 -11.96 -9.35
N LEU A 42 -8.37 -11.08 -8.35
CA LEU A 42 -7.51 -11.08 -7.17
C LEU A 42 -8.28 -10.49 -5.99
N ILE A 43 -8.53 -11.31 -4.97
CA ILE A 43 -9.20 -10.88 -3.74
C ILE A 43 -8.24 -10.09 -2.85
N GLU A 44 -7.02 -10.59 -2.69
CA GLU A 44 -5.98 -9.94 -1.91
C GLU A 44 -5.46 -8.66 -2.59
N PRO A 45 -5.06 -7.62 -1.84
CA PRO A 45 -4.31 -6.53 -2.43
C PRO A 45 -2.98 -7.05 -2.98
N ALA A 46 -2.59 -6.56 -4.16
CA ALA A 46 -1.24 -6.81 -4.66
C ALA A 46 -0.22 -6.23 -3.65
N PRO A 47 0.86 -6.95 -3.36
CA PRO A 47 1.88 -6.45 -2.45
C PRO A 47 2.50 -5.17 -3.03
N CYS A 48 2.37 -4.07 -2.30
CA CYS A 48 3.07 -2.84 -2.63
C CYS A 48 4.47 -2.90 -2.03
N SER A 49 5.50 -3.05 -2.86
CA SER A 49 6.88 -2.92 -2.41
C SER A 49 7.16 -1.48 -1.97
N SER A 50 7.91 -1.31 -0.89
CA SER A 50 8.36 0.03 -0.49
C SER A 50 9.26 0.64 -1.57
N ARG A 51 9.19 1.96 -1.76
CA ARG A 51 10.04 2.68 -2.73
C ARG A 51 11.52 2.49 -2.37
N ARG A 52 12.35 2.11 -3.35
CA ARG A 52 13.81 2.11 -3.21
C ARG A 52 14.30 3.56 -3.05
N ARG A 53 14.87 3.87 -1.88
CA ARG A 53 15.49 5.18 -1.61
C ARG A 53 16.97 5.16 -1.99
N LYS A 54 17.59 6.34 -2.07
CA LYS A 54 19.04 6.49 -2.26
C LYS A 54 19.86 6.01 -1.04
N ILE A 55 19.23 5.98 0.13
CA ILE A 55 19.82 5.63 1.42
C ILE A 55 19.33 4.24 1.80
N ASP A 56 20.23 3.42 2.37
CA ASP A 56 19.86 2.18 3.02
C ASP A 56 19.19 2.46 4.37
N LYS A 57 18.00 1.87 4.57
CA LYS A 57 17.18 2.10 5.77
C LYS A 57 17.82 1.50 7.01
N GLU A 58 18.44 0.33 6.89
CA GLU A 58 19.04 -0.35 8.04
C GLU A 58 20.26 0.42 8.54
N ALA A 59 21.10 0.89 7.62
CA ALA A 59 22.22 1.75 7.94
C ALA A 59 21.75 3.09 8.55
N PHE A 60 20.66 3.66 8.06
CA PHE A 60 20.09 4.90 8.61
C PHE A 60 19.57 4.73 10.04
N ILE A 61 18.88 3.62 10.35
CA ILE A 61 18.39 3.35 11.71
C ILE A 61 19.55 3.27 12.71
N LYS A 62 20.62 2.52 12.36
CA LYS A 62 21.82 2.42 13.21
C LYS A 62 22.49 3.77 13.45
N GLU A 63 22.50 4.64 12.44
CA GLU A 63 23.08 5.99 12.56
C GLU A 63 22.25 6.91 13.47
N VAL A 64 20.91 6.79 13.43
CA VAL A 64 20.00 7.46 14.37
C VAL A 64 20.21 7.00 15.80
N GLU A 65 20.41 5.70 16.02
CA GLU A 65 20.69 5.16 17.36
C GLU A 65 22.04 5.62 17.90
N GLN A 66 23.07 5.69 17.06
CA GLN A 66 24.41 6.13 17.46
C GLN A 66 24.50 7.65 17.67
N TYR A 67 23.75 8.43 16.89
CA TYR A 67 23.79 9.88 16.92
C TYR A 67 22.38 10.46 16.93
N PRO A 68 21.69 10.46 18.09
CA PRO A 68 20.32 10.94 18.17
C PRO A 68 20.23 12.44 17.84
N ASP A 69 21.20 13.23 18.29
CA ASP A 69 21.19 14.70 18.18
C ASP A 69 21.77 15.23 16.84
N ALA A 70 22.22 14.33 15.94
CA ALA A 70 22.84 14.76 14.69
C ALA A 70 21.84 15.49 13.78
N TYR A 71 22.26 16.64 13.25
CA TYR A 71 21.45 17.40 12.31
C TYR A 71 21.35 16.70 10.96
N GLN A 72 20.25 16.95 10.23
CA GLN A 72 20.03 16.35 8.90
C GLN A 72 21.19 16.58 7.93
N ARG A 73 21.85 17.75 7.98
CA ARG A 73 23.02 18.07 7.14
C ARG A 73 24.22 17.17 7.44
N GLU A 74 24.45 16.83 8.71
CA GLU A 74 25.56 15.98 9.16
C GLU A 74 25.31 14.53 8.77
N ARG A 75 24.06 14.07 8.96
CA ARG A 75 23.62 12.75 8.49
C ARG A 75 23.79 12.63 6.97
N ALA A 76 23.37 13.64 6.21
CA ALA A 76 23.51 13.66 4.75
C ALA A 76 24.97 13.60 4.30
N ALA A 77 25.86 14.34 4.97
CA ALA A 77 27.29 14.30 4.70
C ALA A 77 27.86 12.89 4.91
N ARG A 78 27.47 12.19 5.98
CA ARG A 78 27.91 10.80 6.26
C ARG A 78 27.43 9.81 5.22
N PHE A 79 26.18 9.94 4.78
CA PHE A 79 25.61 9.09 3.73
C PHE A 79 25.98 9.53 2.30
N GLY A 80 26.73 10.63 2.13
CA GLY A 80 27.10 11.16 0.81
C GLY A 80 25.90 11.62 -0.03
N VAL A 81 24.80 12.02 0.61
CA VAL A 81 23.56 12.42 -0.06
C VAL A 81 23.22 13.88 0.22
N TYR A 82 22.36 14.47 -0.61
CA TYR A 82 21.83 15.81 -0.33
C TYR A 82 20.84 15.76 0.85
N PRO A 83 20.80 16.77 1.75
CA PRO A 83 19.93 16.76 2.94
C PRO A 83 18.45 16.45 2.66
N LYS A 84 17.91 16.90 1.53
CA LYS A 84 16.52 16.60 1.14
C LYS A 84 16.26 15.11 0.84
N ALA A 85 17.29 14.28 0.72
CA ALA A 85 17.14 12.83 0.55
C ALA A 85 16.83 12.10 1.88
N ILE A 86 17.07 12.76 3.03
CA ILE A 86 16.81 12.22 4.38
C ILE A 86 15.38 12.53 4.85
N TRP A 87 14.69 13.48 4.21
CA TRP A 87 13.31 13.88 4.51
C TRP A 87 12.27 12.87 3.99
#